data_AF-A0A9R1PGB8-F1
#
_entry.id   AF-A0A9R1PGB8-F1
#
_cell.length_a   1.000
_cell.length_b   1.000
_cell.length_c   1.000
_cell.angle_alpha   90.00
_cell.angle_beta   90.00
_cell.angle_gamma   90.00
#
_symmetry.space_group_name_H-M   'P 1'
#
loop_
_entity.id
_entity.type
_entity.pdbx_description
1 polymer ?
#
loop_
_entity_poly.entity_id
_entity_poly.type
_entity_poly.pdbx_seq_one_letter_code
_entity_poly.pdbx_strand_id
1 'polypeptide(L)'
;MTTTRSSQSHHSQPLPIILVLLAAAASTRLILQAAATAEQDEKQPITLPGCPDRCGDTLIPFPFGTKPGCFREGFQVTCNDSFTPHRAFLAYAGVNQHIAEIYYKVGWHHPVWRTDHGNTALELIDISVADGEARAYGLVSSLCNAANLSGDYVAKCQNLALGERGPFLLSVTRNLLVGVGWRVEPKIMSYLWSAYRNSTYEFSLACLSDLMGMPKLLQLATNGSCSSRGCCQAALPEAAPLTDFGTWFSIEDNPMWQTNPCTYAMVVESDWYRFSTPDLYGVEVLPRRYPRGIPFVLDFSIRNGACPGKGQKPPPDYACVSGNSYCANATGGAAHGYVCRHRRVQAPKTES
;
A
#
# COMPACT_ATOMS: atom_id res chain seq x y z
N MET A 1 -38.44 94.41 7.22
CA MET A 1 -39.39 93.62 8.04
C MET A 1 -38.70 92.26 8.26
N THR A 2 -38.17 91.98 9.44
CA THR A 2 -38.83 91.23 10.56
C THR A 2 -39.27 89.82 10.11
N THR A 3 -38.88 88.72 10.79
CA THR A 3 -38.60 88.58 12.24
C THR A 3 -37.55 87.48 12.54
N THR A 4 -36.93 87.52 13.73
CA THR A 4 -36.12 86.43 14.34
C THR A 4 -37.01 85.44 15.13
N ARG A 5 -36.58 84.27 15.66
CA ARG A 5 -35.29 83.58 15.90
C ARG A 5 -35.58 82.04 15.82
N SER A 6 -34.74 81.02 16.03
CA SER A 6 -33.38 80.79 16.57
C SER A 6 -32.79 79.51 15.87
N SER A 7 -31.73 78.76 16.26
CA SER A 7 -30.97 78.62 17.52
C SER A 7 -29.53 78.07 17.31
N GLN A 8 -28.98 77.35 18.31
CA GLN A 8 -27.62 76.80 18.44
C GLN A 8 -27.56 75.32 17.96
N SER A 9 -26.43 74.60 17.85
CA SER A 9 -25.10 74.75 18.48
C SER A 9 -23.94 74.06 17.72
N HIS A 10 -22.71 74.57 17.91
CA HIS A 10 -21.38 73.93 18.13
C HIS A 10 -21.13 72.42 17.75
N HIS A 11 -19.90 71.96 17.41
CA HIS A 11 -18.57 72.36 17.90
C HIS A 11 -17.38 72.08 16.93
N SER A 12 -16.41 72.99 16.95
CA SER A 12 -14.93 72.83 16.89
C SER A 12 -14.24 71.61 16.23
N GLN A 13 -13.36 71.91 15.25
CA GLN A 13 -12.02 71.27 15.15
C GLN A 13 -11.07 71.89 16.21
N PRO A 14 -9.92 71.27 16.59
CA PRO A 14 -8.68 71.51 15.83
C PRO A 14 -7.58 70.39 15.87
N LEU A 15 -7.10 70.01 14.68
CA LEU A 15 -5.65 70.05 14.34
C LEU A 15 -4.55 69.26 15.14
N PRO A 16 -4.69 67.99 15.61
CA PRO A 16 -3.61 67.32 16.36
C PRO A 16 -2.98 66.07 15.69
N ILE A 17 -3.44 65.63 14.51
CA ILE A 17 -3.16 64.28 13.98
C ILE A 17 -2.05 64.26 12.91
N ILE A 18 -1.93 65.30 12.07
CA ILE A 18 -1.11 65.26 10.85
C ILE A 18 0.41 65.18 11.14
N LEU A 19 0.86 65.70 12.30
CA LEU A 19 2.27 65.66 12.70
C LEU A 19 2.75 64.28 13.19
N VAL A 20 1.85 63.34 13.50
CA VAL A 20 2.21 61.99 13.98
C VAL A 20 2.71 61.08 12.84
N LEU A 21 2.25 61.33 11.60
CA LEU A 21 2.45 60.43 10.47
C LEU A 21 3.83 60.53 9.78
N LEU A 22 4.65 61.53 10.11
CA LEU A 22 5.99 61.71 9.53
C LEU A 22 7.15 61.24 10.43
N ALA A 23 6.86 60.82 11.68
CA ALA A 23 7.85 60.28 12.62
C ALA A 23 8.04 58.75 12.51
N ALA A 24 7.25 58.07 11.68
CA ALA A 24 7.25 56.60 11.54
C ALA A 24 8.16 56.05 10.43
N ALA A 25 8.96 56.91 9.78
CA ALA A 25 9.73 56.56 8.57
C ALA A 25 11.26 56.66 8.72
N ALA A 26 11.79 56.60 9.96
CA ALA A 26 13.22 56.84 10.23
C ALA A 26 13.83 55.95 11.34
N SER A 27 13.23 54.80 11.67
CA SER A 27 13.63 53.98 12.84
C SER A 27 13.56 52.45 12.67
N THR A 28 13.50 51.95 11.42
CA THR A 28 13.45 50.50 11.10
C THR A 28 14.62 50.03 10.24
N ARG A 29 15.84 50.46 10.59
CA ARG A 29 17.10 49.82 10.14
C ARG A 29 18.08 49.64 11.29
N LEU A 30 17.89 48.59 12.10
CA LEU A 30 18.95 47.68 12.53
C LEU A 30 18.33 46.40 13.13
N ILE A 31 19.03 45.28 13.04
CA ILE A 31 18.71 43.97 13.66
C ILE A 31 17.34 43.35 13.30
N LEU A 32 17.27 42.75 12.11
CA LEU A 32 16.50 41.51 11.93
C LEU A 32 17.29 40.54 11.02
N GLN A 33 18.43 40.06 11.52
CA GLN A 33 19.24 39.01 10.92
C GLN A 33 19.56 37.91 11.96
N ALA A 34 18.51 37.45 12.64
CA ALA A 34 18.48 36.21 13.42
C ALA A 34 17.01 35.74 13.48
N ALA A 35 16.65 34.51 13.10
CA ALA A 35 17.45 33.51 12.38
C ALA A 35 16.62 32.87 11.28
N ALA A 36 17.11 32.95 10.04
CA ALA A 36 16.85 31.91 9.07
C ALA A 36 17.73 30.72 9.43
N THR A 37 17.34 29.95 10.44
CA THR A 37 17.80 28.57 10.56
C THR A 37 17.30 27.86 9.31
N ALA A 38 18.19 27.70 8.32
CA ALA A 38 17.99 26.66 7.35
C ALA A 38 17.82 25.37 8.13
N GLU A 39 16.68 24.69 7.95
CA GLU A 39 16.55 23.30 8.38
C GLU A 39 17.50 22.49 7.49
N GLN A 40 18.76 22.42 7.94
CA GLN A 40 19.60 21.28 7.63
C GLN A 40 18.89 20.09 8.28
N ASP A 41 18.05 19.42 7.49
CA ASP A 41 17.76 18.01 7.68
C ASP A 41 19.11 17.28 7.60
N GLU A 42 19.76 17.20 8.77
CA GLU A 42 20.93 16.36 9.01
C GLU A 42 20.43 14.91 8.91
N LYS A 43 20.24 14.48 7.67
CA LYS A 43 19.51 13.28 7.26
C LYS A 43 20.11 12.06 7.96
N GLN A 44 19.56 11.74 9.13
CA GLN A 44 20.16 10.77 10.04
C GLN A 44 20.38 9.44 9.32
N PRO A 45 21.52 8.75 9.57
CA PRO A 45 21.85 7.53 8.85
C PRO A 45 20.74 6.49 9.03
N ILE A 46 20.03 6.21 7.93
CA ILE A 46 18.90 5.27 7.90
C ILE A 46 19.36 3.80 7.92
N THR A 47 20.66 3.56 7.81
CA THR A 47 21.30 2.24 7.79
C THR A 47 22.59 2.24 8.62
N LEU A 48 23.18 1.07 8.86
CA LEU A 48 24.40 0.92 9.65
C LEU A 48 25.64 1.52 8.94
N PRO A 49 26.68 1.96 9.66
CA PRO A 49 27.90 2.49 9.05
C PRO A 49 28.55 1.51 8.05
N GLY A 50 28.80 1.98 6.82
CA GLY A 50 29.36 1.18 5.72
C GLY A 50 28.34 0.36 4.92
N CYS A 51 27.06 0.36 5.29
CA CYS A 51 26.00 -0.33 4.56
C CYS A 51 25.39 0.55 3.45
N PRO A 52 24.96 -0.04 2.31
CA PRO A 52 24.19 0.68 1.30
C PRO A 52 22.82 1.08 1.83
N ASP A 53 22.39 2.31 1.57
CA ASP A 53 21.10 2.86 1.98
C ASP A 53 20.04 2.84 0.86
N ARG A 54 20.39 2.35 -0.34
CA ARG A 54 19.53 2.31 -1.53
C ARG A 54 19.75 1.08 -2.41
N CYS A 55 18.74 0.76 -3.21
CA CYS A 55 18.85 -0.07 -4.41
C CYS A 55 18.08 0.59 -5.54
N GLY A 56 18.79 1.14 -6.53
CA GLY A 56 18.19 1.97 -7.56
C GLY A 56 17.47 3.17 -6.93
N ASP A 57 16.15 3.25 -7.12
CA ASP A 57 15.34 4.31 -6.52
C ASP A 57 14.94 4.02 -5.07
N THR A 58 14.69 2.76 -4.72
CA THR A 58 14.18 2.33 -3.41
C THR A 58 15.18 2.57 -2.29
N LEU A 59 14.75 3.20 -1.19
CA LEU A 59 15.52 3.32 0.05
C LEU A 59 15.54 1.97 0.79
N ILE A 60 16.69 1.61 1.34
CA ILE A 60 16.92 0.38 2.13
C ILE A 60 17.36 0.77 3.56
N PRO A 61 16.40 1.15 4.43
CA PRO A 61 16.69 1.46 5.83
C PRO A 61 16.85 0.20 6.68
N PHE A 62 17.73 0.23 7.68
CA PHE A 62 17.83 -0.84 8.69
C PHE A 62 16.50 -0.96 9.45
N PRO A 63 15.94 -2.18 9.68
CA PRO A 63 16.60 -3.50 9.68
C PRO A 63 16.81 -4.17 8.31
N PHE A 64 16.43 -3.55 7.19
CA PHE A 64 16.67 -4.09 5.85
C PHE A 64 18.09 -3.80 5.36
N GLY A 65 18.59 -4.62 4.44
CA GLY A 65 19.94 -4.46 3.89
C GLY A 65 20.25 -5.43 2.75
N THR A 66 21.23 -5.05 1.93
CA THR A 66 21.65 -5.77 0.70
C THR A 66 22.96 -6.54 0.85
N LYS A 67 23.58 -6.52 2.03
CA LYS A 67 24.87 -7.19 2.33
C LYS A 67 24.81 -7.89 3.69
N PRO A 68 25.54 -9.00 3.89
CA PRO A 68 25.70 -9.61 5.22
C PRO A 68 26.18 -8.59 6.25
N GLY A 69 25.59 -8.60 7.45
CA GLY A 69 25.86 -7.61 8.50
C GLY A 69 25.08 -6.29 8.38
N CYS A 70 24.43 -6.02 7.24
CA CYS A 70 23.63 -4.81 7.03
C CYS A 70 22.11 -5.00 7.23
N PHE A 71 21.68 -6.22 7.56
CA PHE A 71 20.27 -6.55 7.78
C PHE A 71 20.09 -7.36 9.08
N ARG A 72 18.87 -7.41 9.60
CA ARG A 72 18.45 -8.47 10.53
C ARG A 72 17.88 -9.67 9.75
N GLU A 73 17.91 -10.85 10.36
CA GLU A 73 17.20 -12.02 9.82
C GLU A 73 15.72 -11.69 9.58
N GLY A 74 15.21 -12.06 8.40
CA GLY A 74 13.87 -11.71 7.94
C GLY A 74 13.85 -10.54 6.95
N PHE A 75 14.84 -9.65 7.00
CA PHE A 75 14.85 -8.37 6.28
C PHE A 75 15.91 -8.31 5.16
N GLN A 76 16.33 -9.47 4.65
CA GLN A 76 17.24 -9.57 3.51
C GLN A 76 16.61 -8.97 2.24
N VAL A 77 17.34 -8.10 1.55
CA VAL A 77 16.96 -7.55 0.23
C VAL A 77 18.00 -7.93 -0.82
N THR A 78 17.57 -8.54 -1.91
CA THR A 78 18.38 -8.66 -3.13
C THR A 78 18.23 -7.39 -3.93
N CYS A 79 19.35 -6.72 -4.23
CA CYS A 79 19.38 -5.65 -5.22
C CYS A 79 19.78 -6.25 -6.57
N ASN A 80 18.87 -6.21 -7.55
CA ASN A 80 19.13 -6.71 -8.90
C ASN A 80 19.55 -5.56 -9.81
N ASP A 81 20.79 -5.61 -10.28
CA ASP A 81 21.48 -4.64 -11.15
C ASP A 81 21.30 -4.93 -12.64
N SER A 82 20.70 -6.07 -13.01
CA SER A 82 20.32 -6.39 -14.40
C SER A 82 19.12 -5.57 -14.91
N PHE A 83 18.57 -4.69 -14.07
CA PHE A 83 17.54 -3.71 -14.42
C PHE A 83 18.10 -2.29 -14.31
N THR A 84 17.58 -1.37 -15.14
CA THR A 84 17.86 0.06 -15.04
C THR A 84 16.54 0.83 -14.86
N PRO A 85 16.32 1.53 -13.73
CA PRO A 85 17.14 1.50 -12.50
C PRO A 85 17.15 0.10 -11.84
N HIS A 86 18.10 -0.13 -10.94
CA HIS A 86 18.20 -1.38 -10.18
C HIS A 86 16.94 -1.60 -9.34
N ARG A 87 16.59 -2.86 -9.06
CA ARG A 87 15.34 -3.22 -8.38
C ARG A 87 15.59 -3.99 -7.08
N ALA A 88 14.86 -3.60 -6.03
CA ALA A 88 14.89 -4.27 -4.74
C ALA A 88 13.88 -5.42 -4.70
N PHE A 89 14.28 -6.57 -4.17
CA PHE A 89 13.41 -7.73 -3.95
C PHE A 89 13.58 -8.28 -2.55
N LEU A 90 12.50 -8.71 -1.89
CA LEU A 90 12.62 -9.44 -0.63
C LEU A 90 13.27 -10.80 -0.87
N ALA A 91 14.27 -11.12 -0.06
CA ALA A 91 15.16 -12.28 -0.21
C ALA A 91 15.17 -13.21 1.02
N TYR A 92 14.17 -13.10 1.89
CA TYR A 92 14.01 -14.02 3.02
C TYR A 92 13.50 -15.38 2.54
N ALA A 93 13.98 -16.46 3.18
CA ALA A 93 13.64 -17.82 2.80
C ALA A 93 12.14 -18.09 3.01
N GLY A 94 11.46 -18.52 1.94
CA GLY A 94 10.01 -18.74 1.94
C GLY A 94 9.17 -17.54 1.51
N VAL A 95 9.79 -16.38 1.21
CA VAL A 95 9.10 -15.30 0.48
C VAL A 95 9.13 -15.61 -1.02
N ASN A 96 7.96 -15.79 -1.65
CA ASN A 96 7.84 -15.88 -3.11
C ASN A 96 6.41 -15.60 -3.59
N GLN A 97 6.30 -15.20 -4.85
CA GLN A 97 5.05 -15.13 -5.60
C GLN A 97 4.94 -16.36 -6.51
N HIS A 98 4.03 -17.27 -6.16
CA HIS A 98 3.69 -18.43 -6.97
C HIS A 98 2.57 -18.08 -7.96
N ILE A 99 2.77 -18.40 -9.22
CA ILE A 99 1.84 -18.17 -10.32
C ILE A 99 1.42 -19.55 -10.85
N ALA A 100 0.13 -19.84 -10.82
CA ALA A 100 -0.44 -21.00 -11.51
C ALA A 100 -1.23 -20.53 -12.74
N GLU A 101 -0.78 -20.90 -13.94
CA GLU A 101 -1.60 -20.80 -15.15
C GLU A 101 -2.33 -22.13 -15.37
N ILE A 102 -3.64 -22.15 -15.12
CA ILE A 102 -4.48 -23.35 -15.14
C ILE A 102 -5.39 -23.29 -16.38
N TYR A 103 -5.32 -24.32 -17.21
CA TYR A 103 -6.02 -24.42 -18.48
C TYR A 103 -7.16 -25.44 -18.38
N TYR A 104 -8.40 -24.98 -18.57
CA TYR A 104 -9.63 -25.76 -18.43
C TYR A 104 -10.34 -25.90 -19.77
N LYS A 105 -10.98 -27.04 -20.02
CA LYS A 105 -11.86 -27.20 -21.19
C LYS A 105 -13.24 -26.60 -20.95
N VAL A 106 -13.88 -26.09 -22.00
CA VAL A 106 -15.33 -25.87 -22.00
C VAL A 106 -16.03 -27.24 -21.90
N GLY A 107 -16.97 -27.38 -20.97
CA GLY A 107 -17.71 -28.61 -20.75
C GLY A 107 -18.08 -28.84 -19.28
N TRP A 108 -18.77 -29.96 -19.01
CA TRP A 108 -19.21 -30.31 -17.66
C TRP A 108 -18.03 -30.39 -16.67
N HIS A 109 -18.18 -29.74 -15.52
CA HIS A 109 -17.13 -29.55 -14.49
C HIS A 109 -15.86 -28.78 -14.91
N HIS A 110 -15.77 -28.24 -16.13
CA HIS A 110 -14.59 -27.52 -16.65
C HIS A 110 -13.26 -28.27 -16.36
N PRO A 111 -12.99 -29.43 -16.99
CA PRO A 111 -11.84 -30.24 -16.60
C PRO A 111 -10.51 -29.56 -16.92
N VAL A 112 -9.61 -29.52 -15.94
CA VAL A 112 -8.21 -29.09 -16.12
C VAL A 112 -7.50 -30.08 -17.05
N TRP A 113 -6.87 -29.57 -18.10
CA TRP A 113 -6.07 -30.38 -19.03
C TRP A 113 -4.58 -30.03 -19.00
N ARG A 114 -4.21 -28.88 -18.43
CA ARG A 114 -2.83 -28.45 -18.20
C ARG A 114 -2.78 -27.46 -17.04
N THR A 115 -1.71 -27.53 -16.25
CA THR A 115 -1.31 -26.46 -15.32
C THR A 115 0.17 -26.18 -15.53
N ASP A 116 0.51 -24.92 -15.76
CA ASP A 116 1.89 -24.43 -15.72
C ASP A 116 2.12 -23.66 -14.41
N HIS A 117 3.33 -23.78 -13.88
CA HIS A 117 3.72 -23.15 -12.61
C HIS A 117 4.95 -22.27 -12.80
N GLY A 118 4.87 -21.04 -12.29
CA GLY A 118 5.99 -20.09 -12.24
C GLY A 118 6.19 -19.56 -10.82
N ASN A 119 7.44 -19.19 -10.49
CA ASN A 119 7.78 -18.50 -9.25
C ASN A 119 8.48 -17.19 -9.59
N THR A 120 8.12 -16.11 -8.88
CA THR A 120 8.73 -14.79 -9.01
C THR A 120 9.13 -14.25 -7.64
N ALA A 121 10.18 -13.42 -7.61
CA ALA A 121 10.63 -12.77 -6.40
C ALA A 121 9.76 -11.54 -6.11
N LEU A 122 9.47 -11.29 -4.84
CA LEU A 122 8.60 -10.18 -4.44
C LEU A 122 9.34 -8.84 -4.55
N GLU A 123 9.02 -8.06 -5.59
CA GLU A 123 9.65 -6.76 -5.85
C GLU A 123 9.11 -5.67 -4.89
N LEU A 124 10.03 -4.96 -4.24
CA LEU A 124 9.74 -3.85 -3.33
C LEU A 124 9.56 -2.54 -4.11
N ILE A 125 8.67 -1.69 -3.58
CA ILE A 125 8.46 -0.31 -4.02
C ILE A 125 9.23 0.61 -3.06
N ASP A 126 8.84 0.58 -1.78
CA ASP A 126 9.36 1.42 -0.70
C ASP A 126 9.11 0.79 0.69
N ILE A 127 9.78 1.34 1.72
CA ILE A 127 9.79 0.84 3.09
C ILE A 127 9.61 2.02 4.06
N SER A 128 8.63 1.95 4.97
CA SER A 128 8.51 2.83 6.14
C SER A 128 8.78 2.06 7.44
N VAL A 129 10.00 2.20 7.96
CA VAL A 129 10.37 1.68 9.30
C VAL A 129 9.60 2.40 10.41
N ALA A 130 9.20 3.66 10.19
CA ALA A 130 8.47 4.48 11.14
C ALA A 130 7.06 3.94 11.44
N ASP A 131 6.39 3.44 10.40
CA ASP A 131 5.03 2.89 10.49
C ASP A 131 5.05 1.37 10.74
N GLY A 132 6.12 0.69 10.29
CA GLY A 132 6.24 -0.77 10.29
C GLY A 132 5.69 -1.41 9.01
N GLU A 133 5.79 -0.69 7.89
CA GLU A 133 5.15 -1.05 6.62
C GLU A 133 6.17 -1.15 5.47
N ALA A 134 5.98 -2.10 4.56
CA ALA A 134 6.70 -2.17 3.29
C ALA A 134 5.72 -2.35 2.13
N ARG A 135 5.91 -1.61 1.04
CA ARG A 135 5.08 -1.74 -0.16
C ARG A 135 5.79 -2.56 -1.22
N ALA A 136 5.04 -3.43 -1.87
CA ALA A 136 5.55 -4.36 -2.86
C ALA A 136 4.59 -4.48 -4.06
N TYR A 137 5.11 -4.97 -5.18
CA TYR A 137 4.30 -5.23 -6.37
C TYR A 137 3.65 -6.62 -6.30
N GLY A 138 2.32 -6.67 -6.17
CA GLY A 138 1.47 -7.83 -6.41
C GLY A 138 1.12 -7.98 -7.89
N LEU A 139 0.54 -9.10 -8.28
CA LEU A 139 0.08 -9.33 -9.66
C LEU A 139 -1.45 -9.29 -9.72
N VAL A 140 -1.99 -8.99 -10.91
CA VAL A 140 -3.43 -9.09 -11.16
C VAL A 140 -3.74 -10.51 -11.63
N SER A 141 -4.41 -11.29 -10.78
CA SER A 141 -4.94 -12.60 -11.18
C SER A 141 -6.07 -12.41 -12.20
N SER A 142 -6.24 -13.37 -13.12
CA SER A 142 -7.27 -13.28 -14.17
C SER A 142 -7.87 -14.64 -14.51
N LEU A 143 -9.18 -14.69 -14.76
CA LEU A 143 -9.84 -15.79 -15.45
C LEU A 143 -10.28 -15.28 -16.83
N CYS A 144 -9.77 -15.88 -17.90
CA CYS A 144 -10.02 -15.43 -19.28
C CYS A 144 -10.45 -16.58 -20.20
N ASN A 145 -11.42 -16.33 -21.08
CA ASN A 145 -11.69 -17.20 -22.24
C ASN A 145 -10.59 -17.05 -23.29
N ALA A 146 -10.05 -18.17 -23.78
CA ALA A 146 -9.02 -18.25 -24.79
C ALA A 146 -9.63 -18.30 -26.21
N ALA A 147 -9.53 -17.18 -26.93
CA ALA A 147 -10.06 -17.04 -28.29
C ALA A 147 -9.54 -18.09 -29.29
N ASN A 148 -8.32 -18.61 -29.08
CA ASN A 148 -7.68 -19.60 -29.96
C ASN A 148 -8.05 -21.06 -29.61
N LEU A 149 -8.83 -21.30 -28.56
CA LEU A 149 -9.13 -22.63 -28.01
C LEU A 149 -10.65 -22.88 -27.87
N SER A 150 -11.43 -22.42 -28.86
CA SER A 150 -12.90 -22.63 -28.91
C SER A 150 -13.68 -22.13 -27.67
N GLY A 151 -13.11 -21.22 -26.89
CA GLY A 151 -13.72 -20.68 -25.67
C GLY A 151 -13.18 -21.23 -24.35
N ASP A 152 -12.24 -22.19 -24.37
CA ASP A 152 -11.56 -22.76 -23.18
C ASP A 152 -11.09 -21.67 -22.20
N TYR A 153 -11.03 -21.98 -20.90
CA TYR A 153 -10.64 -21.01 -19.89
C TYR A 153 -9.15 -21.13 -19.53
N VAL A 154 -8.50 -19.99 -19.33
CA VAL A 154 -7.19 -19.88 -18.68
C VAL A 154 -7.37 -19.04 -17.42
N ALA A 155 -7.15 -19.65 -16.25
CA ALA A 155 -6.97 -18.92 -15.01
C ALA A 155 -5.48 -18.66 -14.78
N LYS A 156 -5.14 -17.46 -14.36
CA LYS A 156 -3.80 -17.07 -13.89
C LYS A 156 -3.98 -16.63 -12.45
N CYS A 157 -3.67 -17.52 -11.51
CA CYS A 157 -3.89 -17.30 -10.09
C CYS A 157 -2.55 -17.01 -9.38
N GLN A 158 -2.45 -15.83 -8.77
CA GLN A 158 -1.35 -15.50 -7.87
C GLN A 158 -1.62 -16.05 -6.47
N ASN A 159 -0.60 -16.67 -5.89
CA ASN A 159 -0.46 -16.96 -4.46
C ASN A 159 0.85 -16.31 -3.97
N LEU A 160 0.84 -15.76 -2.77
CA LEU A 160 1.99 -15.12 -2.13
C LEU A 160 2.28 -15.82 -0.81
N ALA A 161 3.50 -16.35 -0.68
CA ALA A 161 4.08 -16.75 0.59
C ALA A 161 5.00 -15.64 1.10
N LEU A 162 4.90 -15.34 2.40
CA LEU A 162 5.74 -14.36 3.12
C LEU A 162 6.73 -15.02 4.10
N GLY A 163 6.75 -16.35 4.13
CA GLY A 163 7.48 -17.17 5.09
C GLY A 163 6.82 -17.17 6.47
N GLU A 164 6.36 -18.35 6.92
CA GLU A 164 5.61 -18.54 8.18
C GLU A 164 6.30 -17.99 9.44
N ARG A 165 7.63 -17.88 9.42
CA ARG A 165 8.47 -17.33 10.52
C ARG A 165 9.06 -15.96 10.21
N GLY A 166 8.77 -15.42 9.03
CA GLY A 166 9.26 -14.13 8.55
C GLY A 166 8.63 -12.95 9.29
N PRO A 167 9.22 -11.75 9.19
CA PRO A 167 8.73 -10.58 9.90
C PRO A 167 7.43 -10.02 9.29
N PHE A 168 7.11 -10.38 8.04
CA PHE A 168 6.03 -9.82 7.22
C PHE A 168 4.68 -10.53 7.41
N LEU A 169 3.60 -9.79 7.16
CA LEU A 169 2.24 -10.27 6.94
C LEU A 169 1.49 -9.26 6.05
N LEU A 170 0.39 -9.67 5.40
CA LEU A 170 -0.46 -8.73 4.64
C LEU A 170 -1.12 -7.72 5.58
N SER A 171 -1.00 -6.43 5.28
CA SER A 171 -1.64 -5.37 6.07
C SER A 171 -3.15 -5.33 5.81
N VAL A 172 -3.93 -5.93 6.70
CA VAL A 172 -5.39 -6.12 6.53
C VAL A 172 -6.19 -4.81 6.57
N THR A 173 -5.64 -3.74 7.15
CA THR A 173 -6.27 -2.40 7.19
C THR A 173 -5.87 -1.51 6.01
N ARG A 174 -4.71 -1.78 5.38
CA ARG A 174 -4.19 -1.00 4.25
C ARG A 174 -4.47 -1.58 2.88
N ASN A 175 -4.94 -2.84 2.81
CA ASN A 175 -5.30 -3.50 1.56
C ASN A 175 -6.76 -3.95 1.56
N LEU A 176 -7.31 -4.09 0.35
CA LEU A 176 -8.61 -4.69 0.11
C LEU A 176 -8.56 -5.67 -1.06
N LEU A 177 -9.51 -6.60 -1.09
CA LEU A 177 -9.76 -7.45 -2.25
C LEU A 177 -10.60 -6.66 -3.26
N VAL A 178 -10.23 -6.68 -4.54
CA VAL A 178 -11.02 -6.16 -5.66
C VAL A 178 -11.28 -7.26 -6.68
N GLY A 179 -12.52 -7.33 -7.17
CA GLY A 179 -12.90 -8.05 -8.38
C GLY A 179 -13.31 -7.09 -9.48
N VAL A 180 -12.87 -7.32 -10.71
CA VAL A 180 -13.28 -6.54 -11.90
C VAL A 180 -13.76 -7.50 -12.98
N GLY A 181 -14.97 -7.32 -13.49
CA GLY A 181 -15.55 -8.25 -14.46
C GLY A 181 -17.06 -8.12 -14.62
N TRP A 182 -17.57 -8.70 -15.71
CA TRP A 182 -19.00 -8.71 -16.03
C TRP A 182 -19.84 -9.45 -14.97
N ARG A 183 -19.36 -10.60 -14.53
CA ARG A 183 -19.78 -11.32 -13.34
C ARG A 183 -18.53 -11.92 -12.74
N VAL A 184 -18.21 -11.57 -11.49
CA VAL A 184 -16.97 -11.99 -10.84
C VAL A 184 -17.18 -12.09 -9.34
N GLU A 185 -16.79 -13.24 -8.81
CA GLU A 185 -16.78 -13.57 -7.39
C GLU A 185 -15.33 -13.96 -7.01
N PRO A 186 -14.41 -12.98 -6.89
CA PRO A 186 -13.03 -13.28 -6.52
C PRO A 186 -12.98 -13.74 -5.07
N LYS A 187 -12.08 -14.66 -4.75
CA LYS A 187 -11.90 -15.19 -3.39
C LYS A 187 -10.46 -15.03 -2.98
N ILE A 188 -10.18 -14.28 -1.91
CA ILE A 188 -8.89 -14.40 -1.22
C ILE A 188 -8.97 -15.64 -0.33
N MET A 189 -8.02 -16.56 -0.52
CA MET A 189 -7.95 -17.83 0.20
C MET A 189 -6.64 -17.90 0.98
N SER A 190 -6.64 -18.47 2.19
CA SER A 190 -5.46 -18.52 3.05
C SER A 190 -5.49 -19.69 4.04
N TYR A 191 -4.30 -20.08 4.50
CA TYR A 191 -4.07 -20.98 5.62
C TYR A 191 -3.68 -20.12 6.84
N LEU A 192 -4.44 -20.22 7.93
CA LEU A 192 -4.28 -19.38 9.13
C LEU A 192 -3.71 -20.14 10.33
N TRP A 193 -3.93 -21.46 10.40
CA TRP A 193 -3.61 -22.30 11.57
C TRP A 193 -2.91 -23.62 11.22
N SER A 194 -3.12 -24.18 10.02
CA SER A 194 -2.50 -25.48 9.68
C SER A 194 -1.02 -25.38 9.29
N ALA A 195 -0.15 -25.95 10.13
CA ALA A 195 1.26 -26.22 9.81
C ALA A 195 1.46 -27.38 8.80
N TYR A 196 0.38 -27.93 8.22
CA TYR A 196 0.41 -29.02 7.23
C TYR A 196 -0.49 -28.68 6.04
N ARG A 197 0.09 -28.66 4.83
CA ARG A 197 -0.57 -28.22 3.57
C ARG A 197 -1.55 -29.26 2.98
N ASN A 198 -2.18 -30.07 3.85
CA ASN A 198 -3.17 -31.09 3.51
C ASN A 198 -4.61 -30.71 3.92
N SER A 199 -4.81 -29.51 4.48
CA SER A 199 -6.15 -28.99 4.80
C SER A 199 -6.80 -28.30 3.60
N THR A 200 -8.13 -28.21 3.63
CA THR A 200 -8.84 -27.15 2.89
C THR A 200 -8.44 -25.77 3.45
N TYR A 201 -8.52 -24.74 2.61
CA TYR A 201 -8.25 -23.35 3.02
C TYR A 201 -9.14 -22.97 4.20
N GLU A 202 -8.52 -22.47 5.27
CA GLU A 202 -9.20 -22.17 6.55
C GLU A 202 -9.87 -20.78 6.53
N PHE A 203 -9.40 -19.90 5.63
CA PHE A 203 -9.98 -18.59 5.40
C PHE A 203 -10.37 -18.42 3.92
N SER A 204 -11.54 -17.84 3.71
CA SER A 204 -12.06 -17.44 2.40
C SER A 204 -12.90 -16.17 2.58
N LEU A 205 -12.58 -15.11 1.84
CA LEU A 205 -13.37 -13.88 1.76
C LEU A 205 -13.60 -13.56 0.28
N ALA A 206 -14.83 -13.14 -0.04
CA ALA A 206 -15.25 -12.80 -1.40
C ALA A 206 -15.93 -11.44 -1.47
N CYS A 207 -15.95 -10.86 -2.68
CA CYS A 207 -16.93 -9.85 -3.07
C CYS A 207 -17.74 -10.37 -4.27
N LEU A 208 -18.84 -9.69 -4.64
CA LEU A 208 -19.57 -10.01 -5.86
C LEU A 208 -19.86 -8.74 -6.68
N SER A 209 -19.55 -8.81 -7.97
CA SER A 209 -20.06 -7.91 -9.01
C SER A 209 -20.79 -8.78 -10.02
N ASP A 210 -22.03 -8.43 -10.36
CA ASP A 210 -22.84 -9.21 -11.31
C ASP A 210 -23.68 -8.30 -12.22
N LEU A 211 -23.46 -8.41 -13.53
CA LEU A 211 -24.20 -7.76 -14.60
C LEU A 211 -25.05 -8.78 -15.40
N MET A 212 -25.35 -9.93 -14.77
CA MET A 212 -26.26 -10.99 -15.20
C MET A 212 -26.01 -11.56 -16.61
N GLY A 213 -24.78 -11.44 -17.12
CA GLY A 213 -24.43 -11.84 -18.49
C GLY A 213 -25.08 -10.98 -19.59
N MET A 214 -25.69 -9.83 -19.26
CA MET A 214 -26.47 -9.03 -20.21
C MET A 214 -25.66 -7.80 -20.71
N PRO A 215 -25.39 -7.67 -22.02
CA PRO A 215 -24.63 -6.53 -22.56
C PRO A 215 -25.24 -5.16 -22.25
N LYS A 216 -26.57 -5.08 -22.04
CA LYS A 216 -27.25 -3.83 -21.64
C LYS A 216 -26.89 -3.39 -20.22
N LEU A 217 -26.60 -4.33 -19.31
CA LEU A 217 -26.28 -4.01 -17.91
C LEU A 217 -24.84 -3.52 -17.73
N LEU A 218 -23.97 -3.67 -18.74
CA LEU A 218 -22.66 -2.98 -18.80
C LEU A 218 -22.81 -1.46 -18.68
N GLN A 219 -23.94 -0.88 -19.09
CA GLN A 219 -24.24 0.55 -18.94
C GLN A 219 -24.49 0.99 -17.48
N LEU A 220 -24.65 0.05 -16.54
CA LEU A 220 -24.75 0.34 -15.11
C LEU A 220 -23.38 0.44 -14.42
N ALA A 221 -22.32 -0.06 -15.05
CA ALA A 221 -20.95 0.06 -14.55
C ALA A 221 -20.51 1.52 -14.61
N THR A 222 -20.06 2.07 -13.48
CA THR A 222 -19.81 3.51 -13.30
C THR A 222 -18.34 3.74 -12.99
N ASN A 223 -17.63 4.54 -13.80
CA ASN A 223 -16.23 4.90 -13.57
C ASN A 223 -16.03 5.46 -12.15
N GLY A 224 -14.99 4.99 -11.46
CA GLY A 224 -14.66 5.35 -10.08
C GLY A 224 -15.50 4.64 -9.01
N SER A 225 -16.50 3.82 -9.36
CA SER A 225 -17.29 3.04 -8.41
C SER A 225 -16.90 1.56 -8.42
N CYS A 226 -16.81 0.94 -7.25
CA CYS A 226 -16.53 -0.49 -7.10
C CYS A 226 -17.53 -1.18 -6.15
N SER A 227 -18.82 -0.84 -6.33
CA SER A 227 -19.94 -1.33 -5.52
C SER A 227 -20.89 -2.22 -6.33
N SER A 228 -20.38 -3.39 -6.72
CA SER A 228 -21.10 -4.50 -7.37
C SER A 228 -21.60 -4.27 -8.82
N ARG A 229 -21.00 -3.34 -9.58
CA ARG A 229 -21.37 -3.07 -10.99
C ARG A 229 -20.15 -2.97 -11.90
N GLY A 230 -19.70 -4.11 -12.43
CA GLY A 230 -18.42 -4.23 -13.16
C GLY A 230 -17.20 -4.30 -12.25
N CYS A 231 -17.31 -3.85 -11.00
CA CYS A 231 -16.28 -3.92 -9.98
C CYS A 231 -16.92 -4.17 -8.60
N CYS A 232 -16.29 -5.00 -7.77
CA CYS A 232 -16.61 -5.18 -6.35
C CYS A 232 -15.36 -5.10 -5.49
N GLN A 233 -15.51 -4.68 -4.23
CA GLN A 233 -14.43 -4.70 -3.26
C GLN A 233 -14.87 -5.27 -1.90
N ALA A 234 -13.93 -5.86 -1.15
CA ALA A 234 -14.14 -6.30 0.23
C ALA A 234 -12.91 -5.94 1.10
N ALA A 235 -13.17 -5.36 2.28
CA ALA A 235 -12.13 -5.12 3.28
C ALA A 235 -11.69 -6.42 3.95
N LEU A 236 -10.41 -6.54 4.28
CA LEU A 236 -9.86 -7.73 4.94
C LEU A 236 -10.14 -7.67 6.46
N PRO A 237 -10.33 -8.82 7.15
CA PRO A 237 -10.63 -8.83 8.57
C PRO A 237 -9.39 -8.49 9.43
N GLU A 238 -9.55 -7.53 10.34
CA GLU A 238 -8.46 -6.95 11.17
C GLU A 238 -7.65 -7.97 12.00
N ALA A 239 -8.22 -9.15 12.26
CA ALA A 239 -7.64 -10.17 13.14
C ALA A 239 -6.90 -11.31 12.41
N ALA A 240 -6.77 -11.29 11.08
CA ALA A 240 -6.18 -12.38 10.32
C ALA A 240 -4.66 -12.19 10.05
N PRO A 241 -3.76 -13.04 10.61
CA PRO A 241 -2.31 -12.97 10.37
C PRO A 241 -1.94 -13.62 9.01
N LEU A 242 -2.34 -12.99 7.90
CA LEU A 242 -2.20 -13.53 6.55
C LEU A 242 -0.73 -13.56 6.08
N THR A 243 -0.06 -14.70 6.22
CA THR A 243 1.33 -14.94 5.75
C THR A 243 1.44 -15.82 4.48
N ASP A 244 0.37 -16.52 4.12
CA ASP A 244 0.26 -17.33 2.90
C ASP A 244 -1.16 -17.12 2.36
N PHE A 245 -1.31 -16.44 1.22
CA PHE A 245 -2.61 -16.10 0.65
C PHE A 245 -2.60 -16.06 -0.88
N GLY A 246 -3.71 -16.42 -1.51
CA GLY A 246 -3.87 -16.36 -2.96
C GLY A 246 -5.25 -15.86 -3.38
N THR A 247 -5.41 -15.55 -4.67
CA THR A 247 -6.71 -15.18 -5.25
C THR A 247 -7.21 -16.24 -6.22
N TRP A 248 -8.48 -16.61 -6.06
CA TRP A 248 -9.16 -17.68 -6.80
C TRP A 248 -10.48 -17.18 -7.41
N PHE A 249 -11.00 -17.90 -8.39
CA PHE A 249 -12.24 -17.58 -9.11
C PHE A 249 -13.23 -18.76 -9.06
N SER A 250 -14.51 -18.46 -8.89
CA SER A 250 -15.58 -19.36 -9.35
C SER A 250 -15.58 -19.35 -10.89
N ILE A 251 -15.50 -20.53 -11.52
CA ILE A 251 -15.58 -20.65 -12.99
C ILE A 251 -17.06 -20.83 -13.38
N GLU A 252 -17.52 -19.98 -14.29
CA GLU A 252 -18.88 -19.95 -14.82
C GLU A 252 -18.83 -19.63 -16.31
N ASP A 253 -19.85 -20.04 -17.07
CA ASP A 253 -19.88 -19.77 -18.50
C ASP A 253 -20.12 -18.29 -18.81
N ASN A 254 -19.23 -17.71 -19.63
CA ASN A 254 -19.21 -16.30 -19.98
C ASN A 254 -19.94 -16.04 -21.32
N PRO A 255 -21.20 -15.57 -21.33
CA PRO A 255 -21.92 -15.30 -22.58
C PRO A 255 -21.39 -14.09 -23.36
N MET A 256 -20.54 -13.25 -22.75
CA MET A 256 -19.99 -12.03 -23.34
C MET A 256 -18.51 -12.16 -23.74
N TRP A 257 -17.96 -13.38 -23.75
CA TRP A 257 -16.53 -13.64 -23.92
C TRP A 257 -15.89 -13.01 -25.16
N GLN A 258 -16.65 -12.80 -26.24
CA GLN A 258 -16.14 -12.18 -27.47
C GLN A 258 -15.73 -10.70 -27.29
N THR A 259 -16.30 -10.01 -26.29
CA THR A 259 -16.05 -8.59 -26.01
C THR A 259 -15.47 -8.35 -24.62
N ASN A 260 -15.85 -9.20 -23.66
CA ASN A 260 -15.46 -9.17 -22.26
C ASN A 260 -14.90 -10.56 -21.84
N PRO A 261 -13.79 -11.03 -22.44
CA PRO A 261 -13.27 -12.39 -22.23
C PRO A 261 -12.73 -12.64 -20.82
N CYS A 262 -12.35 -11.59 -20.09
CA CYS A 262 -11.62 -11.70 -18.83
C CYS A 262 -12.38 -11.13 -17.64
N THR A 263 -12.14 -11.73 -16.48
CA THR A 263 -12.40 -11.17 -15.16
C THR A 263 -11.12 -11.21 -14.34
N TYR A 264 -10.98 -10.29 -13.38
CA TYR A 264 -9.76 -10.04 -12.62
C TYR A 264 -10.00 -10.08 -11.11
N ALA A 265 -8.99 -10.51 -10.37
CA ALA A 265 -8.94 -10.51 -8.91
C ALA A 265 -7.60 -9.94 -8.45
N MET A 266 -7.62 -9.10 -7.42
CA MET A 266 -6.41 -8.49 -6.88
C MET A 266 -6.54 -8.13 -5.40
N VAL A 267 -5.45 -8.30 -4.66
CA VAL A 267 -5.23 -7.68 -3.36
C VAL A 267 -4.39 -6.43 -3.62
N VAL A 268 -4.88 -5.26 -3.21
CA VAL A 268 -4.30 -3.96 -3.61
C VAL A 268 -4.37 -2.96 -2.46
N GLU A 269 -3.42 -2.01 -2.43
CA GLU A 269 -3.44 -0.86 -1.52
C GLU A 269 -4.76 -0.09 -1.65
N SER A 270 -5.35 0.24 -0.51
CA SER A 270 -6.60 1.00 -0.38
C SER A 270 -6.56 2.32 -1.17
N ASP A 271 -7.69 2.66 -1.79
CA ASP A 271 -7.90 3.82 -2.66
C ASP A 271 -6.99 3.96 -3.90
N TRP A 272 -6.03 3.04 -4.11
CA TRP A 272 -5.11 3.09 -5.26
C TRP A 272 -5.80 2.70 -6.58
N TYR A 273 -6.53 1.58 -6.61
CA TYR A 273 -7.23 1.16 -7.82
C TYR A 273 -8.52 1.96 -8.01
N ARG A 274 -8.68 2.54 -9.21
CA ARG A 274 -9.90 3.23 -9.63
C ARG A 274 -10.48 2.54 -10.86
N PHE A 275 -11.63 1.91 -10.68
CA PHE A 275 -12.34 1.22 -11.74
C PHE A 275 -12.69 2.15 -12.92
N SER A 276 -12.50 1.66 -14.13
CA SER A 276 -12.98 2.30 -15.35
C SER A 276 -13.64 1.26 -16.26
N THR A 277 -14.71 1.62 -16.96
CA THR A 277 -15.43 0.68 -17.83
C THR A 277 -14.59 0.01 -18.94
N PRO A 278 -13.53 0.62 -19.53
CA PRO A 278 -12.62 -0.08 -20.44
C PRO A 278 -11.93 -1.31 -19.83
N ASP A 279 -11.82 -1.40 -18.50
CA ASP A 279 -11.18 -2.49 -17.78
C ASP A 279 -11.94 -3.82 -17.93
N LEU A 280 -13.20 -3.76 -18.39
CA LEU A 280 -14.03 -4.92 -18.69
C LEU A 280 -13.76 -5.50 -20.09
N TYR A 281 -13.17 -4.76 -21.03
CA TYR A 281 -13.22 -5.08 -22.47
C TYR A 281 -11.88 -5.52 -23.05
N GLY A 282 -11.83 -6.71 -23.65
CA GLY A 282 -10.62 -7.30 -24.22
C GLY A 282 -9.81 -8.18 -23.27
N VAL A 283 -8.64 -8.63 -23.73
CA VAL A 283 -7.82 -9.68 -23.08
C VAL A 283 -6.70 -9.07 -22.22
N GLU A 284 -6.55 -9.58 -20.98
CA GLU A 284 -5.45 -9.22 -20.05
C GLU A 284 -5.24 -7.71 -19.84
N VAL A 285 -6.30 -6.89 -19.91
CA VAL A 285 -6.23 -5.41 -19.85
C VAL A 285 -5.49 -4.91 -18.60
N LEU A 286 -5.85 -5.42 -17.42
CA LEU A 286 -5.22 -5.00 -16.16
C LEU A 286 -3.76 -5.50 -16.03
N PRO A 287 -3.42 -6.78 -16.27
CA PRO A 287 -2.02 -7.22 -16.38
C PRO A 287 -1.18 -6.40 -17.37
N ARG A 288 -1.73 -6.03 -18.53
CA ARG A 288 -1.03 -5.25 -19.55
C ARG A 288 -0.89 -3.77 -19.19
N ARG A 289 -1.83 -3.20 -18.44
CA ARG A 289 -1.73 -1.85 -17.86
C ARG A 289 -0.71 -1.78 -16.72
N TYR A 290 -0.57 -2.86 -15.96
CA TYR A 290 0.29 -2.95 -14.79
C TYR A 290 1.39 -4.02 -14.97
N PRO A 291 2.29 -3.89 -15.96
CA PRO A 291 3.26 -4.95 -16.31
C PRO A 291 4.39 -5.15 -15.29
N ARG A 292 4.51 -4.24 -14.30
CA ARG A 292 5.38 -4.39 -13.12
C ARG A 292 4.63 -4.94 -11.91
N GLY A 293 3.32 -5.11 -12.01
CA GLY A 293 2.42 -5.37 -10.90
C GLY A 293 1.71 -4.12 -10.37
N ILE A 294 0.92 -4.34 -9.31
CA ILE A 294 0.10 -3.36 -8.58
C ILE A 294 0.60 -3.23 -7.13
N PRO A 295 0.49 -2.09 -6.45
CA PRO A 295 0.97 -1.96 -5.08
C PRO A 295 0.07 -2.66 -4.08
N PHE A 296 0.68 -3.32 -3.10
CA PHE A 296 0.02 -3.77 -1.87
C PHE A 296 0.98 -3.56 -0.68
N VAL A 297 0.41 -3.47 0.53
CA VAL A 297 1.12 -3.13 1.76
C VAL A 297 1.34 -4.37 2.65
N LEU A 298 2.56 -4.56 3.11
CA LEU A 298 2.91 -5.53 4.15
C LEU A 298 3.13 -4.81 5.48
N ASP A 299 2.53 -5.31 6.55
CA ASP A 299 3.00 -4.98 7.90
C ASP A 299 4.26 -5.81 8.19
N PHE A 300 5.17 -5.31 9.03
CA PHE A 300 6.25 -6.10 9.59
C PHE A 300 6.54 -5.81 11.06
N SER A 301 7.07 -6.80 11.77
CA SER A 301 7.64 -6.61 13.10
C SER A 301 8.93 -7.40 13.31
N ILE A 302 9.76 -6.90 14.22
CA ILE A 302 10.92 -7.61 14.73
C ILE A 302 10.41 -8.66 15.73
N ARG A 303 10.25 -9.91 15.26
CA ARG A 303 9.79 -11.04 16.09
C ARG A 303 10.84 -11.53 17.09
N ASN A 304 12.09 -11.61 16.66
CA ASN A 304 13.21 -11.98 17.52
C ASN A 304 13.60 -10.78 18.40
N GLY A 305 12.91 -10.61 19.53
CA GLY A 305 13.23 -9.62 20.58
C GLY A 305 12.00 -8.91 21.15
N ALA A 306 12.23 -8.03 22.14
CA ALA A 306 11.21 -7.18 22.75
C ALA A 306 11.82 -5.79 23.06
N CYS A 307 10.97 -4.80 23.35
CA CYS A 307 11.47 -3.48 23.74
C CYS A 307 12.23 -3.54 25.09
N PRO A 308 13.44 -2.96 25.18
CA PRO A 308 14.20 -2.94 26.43
C PRO A 308 13.46 -2.10 27.49
N GLY A 309 13.58 -2.51 28.75
CA GLY A 309 13.02 -1.78 29.89
C GLY A 309 13.64 -0.39 30.04
N LYS A 310 12.91 0.54 30.67
CA LYS A 310 13.41 1.91 30.93
C LYS A 310 14.76 1.85 31.67
N GLY A 311 15.80 2.43 31.06
CA GLY A 311 17.17 2.47 31.61
C GLY A 311 18.01 1.21 31.37
N GLN A 312 17.46 0.15 30.77
CA GLN A 312 18.25 -1.00 30.33
C GLN A 312 19.01 -0.67 29.04
N LYS A 313 20.20 -1.26 28.87
CA LYS A 313 20.90 -1.23 27.58
C LYS A 313 20.13 -2.08 26.57
N PRO A 314 19.95 -1.64 25.32
CA PRO A 314 19.36 -2.49 24.28
C PRO A 314 20.21 -3.75 24.05
N PRO A 315 19.60 -4.87 23.60
CA PRO A 315 20.35 -6.06 23.21
C PRO A 315 21.21 -5.79 21.96
N PRO A 316 22.26 -6.60 21.69
CA PRO A 316 23.19 -6.36 20.58
C PRO A 316 22.56 -6.34 19.18
N ASP A 317 21.39 -6.97 19.02
CA ASP A 317 20.62 -7.10 17.80
C ASP A 317 19.41 -6.13 17.72
N TYR A 318 19.36 -5.12 18.59
CA TYR A 318 18.26 -4.14 18.64
C TYR A 318 18.09 -3.35 17.34
N ALA A 319 16.85 -3.31 16.81
CA ALA A 319 16.60 -2.76 15.48
C ALA A 319 16.47 -1.22 15.44
N CYS A 320 16.04 -0.57 16.52
CA CYS A 320 15.67 0.85 16.49
C CYS A 320 16.89 1.75 16.76
N VAL A 321 17.85 1.74 15.84
CA VAL A 321 19.17 2.39 15.97
C VAL A 321 19.18 3.88 15.59
N SER A 322 18.16 4.37 14.89
CA SER A 322 18.02 5.79 14.55
C SER A 322 17.78 6.64 15.80
N GLY A 323 18.47 7.78 15.93
CA GLY A 323 18.38 8.66 17.11
C GLY A 323 16.96 9.21 17.35
N ASN A 324 16.21 9.44 16.27
CA ASN A 324 14.82 9.88 16.32
C ASN A 324 13.79 8.75 16.47
N SER A 325 14.23 7.49 16.54
CA SER A 325 13.34 6.34 16.73
C SER A 325 13.12 5.98 18.21
N TYR A 326 12.10 5.14 18.45
CA TYR A 326 11.86 4.44 19.71
C TYR A 326 11.18 3.09 19.45
N CYS A 327 11.42 2.13 20.34
CA CYS A 327 10.76 0.83 20.27
C CYS A 327 9.33 0.90 20.80
N ALA A 328 8.38 0.33 20.04
CA ALA A 328 7.02 0.06 20.49
C ALA A 328 6.70 -1.43 20.24
N ASN A 329 6.03 -2.09 21.19
CA ASN A 329 5.54 -3.45 20.97
C ASN A 329 4.58 -3.47 19.77
N ALA A 330 4.63 -4.53 18.97
CA ALA A 330 3.74 -4.71 17.83
C ALA A 330 2.30 -5.02 18.27
N THR A 331 1.34 -4.77 17.38
CA THR A 331 -0.11 -4.89 17.62
C THR A 331 -0.79 -5.57 16.44
N GLY A 332 -2.02 -6.07 16.62
CA GLY A 332 -2.74 -6.81 15.57
C GLY A 332 -2.04 -8.14 15.21
N GLY A 333 -2.12 -8.55 13.94
CA GLY A 333 -1.48 -9.80 13.46
C GLY A 333 0.05 -9.83 13.63
N ALA A 334 0.69 -8.69 13.87
CA ALA A 334 2.13 -8.56 14.09
C ALA A 334 2.58 -8.77 15.57
N ALA A 335 1.65 -9.00 16.52
CA ALA A 335 1.88 -8.82 17.96
C ALA A 335 3.03 -9.63 18.63
N HIS A 336 3.60 -10.63 17.97
CA HIS A 336 4.73 -11.41 18.48
C HIS A 336 6.10 -10.73 18.23
N GLY A 337 6.21 -9.42 18.52
CA GLY A 337 7.43 -8.66 18.24
C GLY A 337 7.34 -7.16 18.57
N TYR A 338 8.24 -6.36 17.99
CA TYR A 338 8.26 -4.89 18.13
C TYR A 338 8.51 -4.15 16.81
N VAL A 339 8.24 -2.85 16.79
CA VAL A 339 8.43 -1.92 15.65
C VAL A 339 9.16 -0.64 16.09
N CYS A 340 9.77 0.07 15.14
CA CYS A 340 10.68 1.19 15.41
C CYS A 340 10.08 2.55 15.00
N ARG A 341 9.15 3.04 15.82
CA ARG A 341 8.39 4.26 15.51
C ARG A 341 9.24 5.52 15.65
N HIS A 342 8.92 6.54 14.87
CA HIS A 342 9.53 7.86 15.01
C HIS A 342 8.92 8.63 16.18
N ARG A 343 9.77 9.32 16.96
CA ARG A 343 9.32 10.28 17.96
C ARG A 343 8.68 11.46 17.22
N ARG A 344 7.38 11.69 17.43
CA ARG A 344 6.72 12.90 16.93
C ARG A 344 7.41 14.11 17.56
N VAL A 345 8.01 14.96 16.73
CA VAL A 345 8.39 16.32 17.15
C VAL A 345 7.11 17.01 17.58
N GLN A 346 7.00 17.38 18.86
CA GLN A 346 5.91 18.24 19.30
C GLN A 346 6.19 19.62 18.71
N ALA A 347 5.29 20.10 17.85
CA ALA A 347 5.31 21.50 17.45
C ALA A 347 5.32 22.36 18.73
N PRO A 348 6.16 23.42 18.81
CA PRO A 348 6.24 24.23 20.00
C PRO A 348 4.85 24.78 20.32
N LYS A 349 4.40 24.59 21.56
CA LYS A 349 3.14 25.19 22.01
C LYS A 349 3.31 26.70 21.93
N THR A 350 2.56 27.35 21.05
CA THR A 350 2.31 28.79 21.15
C THR A 350 1.45 29.03 22.37
N GLU A 351 2.10 29.31 23.50
CA GLU A 351 1.44 29.93 24.64
C GLU A 351 0.96 31.33 24.23
N SER A 352 -0.32 31.61 24.48
CA SER A 352 -1.10 32.74 23.97
C SER A 352 -1.58 33.63 25.09
#